data_AF-A0A7Y4ZWU6-F1
#
_entry.id   AF-A0A7Y4ZWU6-F1
#
_cell.length_a   1.000
_cell.length_b   1.000
_cell.length_c   1.000
_cell.angle_alpha   90.00
_cell.angle_beta   90.00
_cell.angle_gamma   90.00
#
_symmetry.space_group_name_H-M   'P 1'
#
loop_
_entity.id
_entity.type
_entity.pdbx_description
1 polymer ?
#
loop_
_entity_poly.entity_id
_entity_poly.type
_entity_poly.pdbx_seq_one_letter_code
_entity_poly.pdbx_strand_id
1 'polypeptide(L)'
;MTDLMAGVAVTFLLLAAIFMIQAGRANAAAQHEAERARSVVKKTETRDIDVRKRLRDLGEKIGPIAKIDDHDPFLLVVTFQAVQWFETGQCDLVPAVVRNIQDKVVPVFKTVCASQASDIDSIVLEGHTDPMPFIDGSKRCGAVDLCLTGNPVTCAETGFRNNVRLSAARAQEVFFEARKEIESTDHELIRSCLDKYVVVAGRGPADTLTGADWRQVKELAQLSKETLQKDRRVILKVRYRSPRLVADEAPP
;
A
#
# COMPACT_ATOMS: atom_id res chain seq x y z
N MET A 1 78.62 25.27 10.34
CA MET A 1 77.69 24.64 9.38
C MET A 1 76.79 23.57 10.00
N THR A 2 77.10 23.05 11.19
CA THR A 2 76.32 22.02 11.90
C THR A 2 75.05 22.55 12.60
N ASP A 3 75.04 23.79 13.09
CA ASP A 3 73.86 24.35 13.78
C ASP A 3 72.64 24.59 12.89
N LEU A 4 72.84 24.85 11.60
CA LEU A 4 71.72 25.08 10.66
C LEU A 4 70.98 23.77 10.35
N MET A 5 71.68 22.64 10.30
CA MET A 5 71.07 21.33 10.03
C MET A 5 70.33 20.76 11.24
N ALA A 6 70.77 21.08 12.47
CA ALA A 6 70.07 20.68 13.68
C ALA A 6 68.70 21.38 13.82
N GLY A 7 68.61 22.68 13.51
CA GLY A 7 67.35 23.43 13.57
C GLY A 7 66.30 22.96 12.56
N VAL A 8 66.72 22.59 11.34
CA VAL A 8 65.84 22.02 10.32
C VAL A 8 65.36 20.62 10.72
N ALA A 9 66.22 19.78 11.31
CA ALA A 9 65.82 18.45 11.78
C ALA A 9 64.77 18.52 12.90
N VAL A 10 64.90 19.45 13.85
CA VAL A 10 63.95 19.61 14.96
C VAL A 10 62.58 20.09 14.47
N THR A 11 62.54 21.03 13.52
CA THR A 11 61.29 21.50 12.93
C THR A 11 60.58 20.43 12.12
N PHE A 12 61.31 19.61 11.36
CA PHE A 12 60.75 18.45 10.65
C PHE A 12 60.18 17.41 11.62
N LEU A 13 60.86 17.12 12.73
CA LEU A 13 60.36 16.19 13.75
C LEU A 13 59.09 16.71 14.45
N LEU A 14 59.02 18.01 14.74
CA LEU A 14 57.82 18.64 15.30
C LEU A 14 56.63 18.58 14.33
N LEU A 15 56.86 18.88 13.06
CA LEU A 15 55.82 18.78 12.03
C LEU A 15 55.35 17.34 11.85
N ALA A 16 56.26 16.37 11.82
CA ALA A 16 55.93 14.95 11.73
C ALA A 16 55.10 14.48 12.93
N ALA A 17 55.45 14.92 14.15
CA ALA A 17 54.70 14.60 15.36
C ALA A 17 53.26 15.18 15.33
N ILE A 18 53.11 16.43 14.87
CA ILE A 18 51.79 17.06 14.73
C ILE A 18 50.95 16.32 13.68
N PHE A 19 51.52 16.00 12.52
CA PHE A 19 50.82 15.26 11.46
C PHE A 19 50.41 13.86 11.93
N MET A 20 51.26 13.14 12.67
CA MET A 20 50.91 11.82 13.23
C MET A 20 49.74 11.91 14.22
N ILE A 21 49.72 12.92 15.09
CA ILE A 21 48.61 13.13 16.04
C ILE A 21 47.31 13.50 15.30
N GLN A 22 47.38 14.37 14.30
CA GLN A 22 46.21 14.76 13.50
C GLN A 22 45.68 13.59 12.66
N ALA A 23 46.55 12.81 12.01
CA ALA A 23 46.18 11.61 11.28
C ALA A 23 45.58 10.54 12.19
N GLY A 24 46.13 10.36 13.40
CA GLY A 24 45.56 9.47 14.41
C GLY A 24 44.16 9.87 14.85
N ARG A 25 43.94 11.18 15.09
CA ARG A 25 42.61 11.72 15.44
C ARG A 25 41.61 11.61 14.29
N ALA A 26 42.04 11.91 13.06
CA ALA A 26 41.19 11.78 11.87
C ALA A 26 40.79 10.31 11.62
N ASN A 27 41.74 9.37 11.78
CA ASN A 27 41.46 7.94 11.65
C ASN A 27 40.53 7.45 12.76
N ALA A 28 40.71 7.88 14.01
CA ALA A 28 39.82 7.52 15.11
C ALA A 28 38.40 8.08 14.93
N ALA A 29 38.27 9.32 14.45
CA ALA A 29 36.99 9.92 14.11
C ALA A 29 36.30 9.17 12.95
N ALA A 30 37.03 8.85 11.89
CA ALA A 30 36.52 8.09 10.75
C ALA A 30 36.09 6.66 11.14
N GLN A 31 36.84 5.99 12.01
CA GLN A 31 36.47 4.67 12.53
C GLN A 31 35.19 4.74 13.37
N HIS A 32 35.08 5.72 14.26
CA HIS A 32 33.89 5.90 15.09
C HIS A 32 32.64 6.27 14.26
N GLU A 33 32.81 7.08 13.22
CA GLU A 33 31.73 7.39 12.27
C GLU A 33 31.32 6.15 11.45
N ALA A 34 32.29 5.36 10.98
CA ALA A 34 32.03 4.09 10.30
C ALA A 34 31.33 3.06 11.21
N GLU A 35 31.69 2.99 12.49
CA GLU A 35 31.03 2.14 13.49
C GLU A 35 29.60 2.60 13.76
N ARG A 36 29.36 3.92 13.89
CA ARG A 36 28.01 4.48 14.01
C ARG A 36 27.17 4.14 12.78
N ALA A 37 27.68 4.38 11.58
CA ALA A 37 26.99 4.05 10.34
C ALA A 37 26.64 2.55 10.28
N ARG A 38 27.59 1.67 10.59
CA ARG A 38 27.35 0.22 10.67
C ARG A 38 26.31 -0.16 11.71
N SER A 39 26.30 0.49 12.87
CA SER A 39 25.34 0.23 13.94
C SER A 39 23.91 0.64 13.54
N VAL A 40 23.77 1.75 12.81
CA VAL A 40 22.48 2.21 12.27
C VAL A 40 21.97 1.22 11.23
N VAL A 41 22.82 0.82 10.27
CA VAL A 41 22.46 -0.18 9.24
C VAL A 41 21.97 -1.48 9.88
N LYS A 42 22.72 -2.04 10.85
CA LYS A 42 22.33 -3.28 11.56
C LYS A 42 21.00 -3.14 12.29
N LYS A 43 20.74 -2.00 12.94
CA LYS A 43 19.47 -1.74 13.63
C LYS A 43 18.31 -1.67 12.63
N THR A 44 18.50 -0.99 11.51
CA THR A 44 17.50 -0.88 10.45
C THR A 44 17.20 -2.24 9.82
N GLU A 45 18.22 -3.06 9.53
CA GLU A 45 18.04 -4.42 9.01
C GLU A 45 17.26 -5.32 9.99
N THR A 46 17.59 -5.26 11.28
CA THR A 46 16.87 -6.03 12.31
C THR A 46 15.40 -5.63 12.38
N ARG A 47 15.12 -4.32 12.31
CA ARG A 47 13.75 -3.80 12.29
C ARG A 47 13.01 -4.18 11.01
N ASP A 48 13.68 -4.16 9.85
CA ASP A 48 13.10 -4.60 8.57
C ASP A 48 12.65 -6.06 8.65
N ILE A 49 13.48 -6.94 9.21
CA ILE A 49 13.18 -8.38 9.38
C ILE A 49 11.97 -8.56 10.30
N ASP A 50 11.93 -7.82 11.40
CA ASP A 50 10.88 -7.89 12.41
C ASP A 50 9.51 -7.40 11.88
N VAL A 51 9.50 -6.27 11.16
CA VAL A 51 8.31 -5.75 10.48
C VAL A 51 7.79 -6.75 9.44
N ARG A 52 8.66 -7.33 8.61
CA ARG A 52 8.27 -8.34 7.62
C ARG A 52 7.73 -9.61 8.27
N LYS A 53 8.28 -10.01 9.41
CA LYS A 53 7.76 -11.14 10.18
C LYS A 53 6.35 -10.84 10.68
N ARG A 54 6.13 -9.67 11.30
CA ARG A 54 4.79 -9.25 11.74
C ARG A 54 3.77 -9.21 10.59
N LEU A 55 4.17 -8.73 9.42
CA LEU A 55 3.29 -8.69 8.25
C LEU A 55 2.90 -10.10 7.78
N ARG A 56 3.85 -11.05 7.78
CA ARG A 56 3.56 -12.47 7.51
C ARG A 56 2.61 -13.05 8.54
N ASP A 57 2.89 -12.84 9.83
CA ASP A 57 2.04 -13.32 10.92
C ASP A 57 0.61 -12.74 10.81
N LEU A 58 0.47 -11.47 10.37
CA LEU A 58 -0.83 -10.85 10.08
C LEU A 58 -1.52 -11.53 8.89
N GLY A 59 -0.79 -11.78 7.79
CA GLY A 59 -1.31 -12.49 6.63
C GLY A 59 -1.81 -13.89 6.98
N GLU A 60 -1.05 -14.64 7.79
CA GLU A 60 -1.44 -15.97 8.28
C GLU A 60 -2.72 -15.93 9.14
N LYS A 61 -2.86 -14.92 10.01
CA LYS A 61 -4.08 -14.71 10.82
C LYS A 61 -5.32 -14.41 9.98
N ILE A 62 -5.16 -13.64 8.90
CA ILE A 62 -6.25 -13.34 7.96
C ILE A 62 -6.58 -14.57 7.11
N GLY A 63 -5.57 -15.37 6.76
CA GLY A 63 -5.72 -16.63 6.05
C GLY A 63 -5.55 -16.48 4.52
N PRO A 64 -6.10 -17.42 3.72
CA PRO A 64 -5.67 -17.65 2.33
C PRO A 64 -5.99 -16.53 1.34
N ILE A 65 -6.86 -15.59 1.73
CA ILE A 65 -7.21 -14.43 0.91
C ILE A 65 -6.20 -13.29 1.03
N ALA A 66 -5.25 -13.38 1.97
CA ALA A 66 -4.18 -12.42 2.19
C ALA A 66 -2.86 -12.92 1.62
N LYS A 67 -2.14 -12.04 0.92
CA LYS A 67 -0.82 -12.32 0.32
C LYS A 67 0.08 -11.10 0.45
N ILE A 68 1.36 -11.31 0.68
CA ILE A 68 2.35 -10.24 0.58
C ILE A 68 2.60 -9.98 -0.91
N ASP A 69 2.71 -8.72 -1.29
CA ASP A 69 3.02 -8.32 -2.67
C ASP A 69 4.44 -8.78 -3.04
N ASP A 70 4.58 -9.37 -4.23
CA ASP A 70 5.86 -9.92 -4.71
C ASP A 70 6.91 -8.82 -4.95
N HIS A 71 6.49 -7.59 -5.19
CA HIS A 71 7.35 -6.44 -5.47
C HIS A 71 7.56 -5.54 -4.24
N ASP A 72 6.69 -5.65 -3.24
CA ASP A 72 6.77 -4.87 -2.01
C ASP A 72 6.59 -5.75 -0.76
N PRO A 73 7.68 -6.13 -0.06
CA PRO A 73 7.63 -7.02 1.10
C PRO A 73 7.00 -6.36 2.35
N PHE A 74 6.61 -5.09 2.27
CA PHE A 74 5.91 -4.35 3.32
C PHE A 74 4.44 -4.09 2.99
N LEU A 75 3.93 -4.68 1.90
CA LEU A 75 2.55 -4.56 1.46
C LEU A 75 1.83 -5.90 1.57
N LEU A 76 0.77 -5.94 2.39
CA LEU A 76 -0.17 -7.06 2.44
C LEU A 76 -1.41 -6.72 1.61
N VAL A 77 -1.78 -7.62 0.72
CA VAL A 77 -2.93 -7.51 -0.18
C VAL A 77 -3.96 -8.57 0.20
N VAL A 78 -5.15 -8.15 0.59
CA VAL A 78 -6.29 -9.01 0.90
C VAL A 78 -7.33 -8.85 -0.20
N THR A 79 -7.67 -9.94 -0.88
CA THR A 79 -8.61 -9.88 -2.02
C THR A 79 -9.97 -10.47 -1.66
N PHE A 80 -11.00 -9.64 -1.71
CA PHE A 80 -12.39 -10.05 -1.60
C PHE A 80 -12.99 -10.16 -2.99
N GLN A 81 -13.37 -11.37 -3.38
CA GLN A 81 -14.17 -11.59 -4.59
C GLN A 81 -15.56 -10.99 -4.34
N ALA A 82 -15.88 -9.91 -5.05
CA ALA A 82 -17.12 -9.16 -4.86
C ALA A 82 -18.22 -9.59 -5.85
N VAL A 83 -18.14 -10.83 -6.32
CA VAL A 83 -19.12 -11.42 -7.23
C VAL A 83 -20.48 -11.38 -6.53
N GLN A 84 -21.44 -10.68 -7.14
CA GLN A 84 -22.81 -10.48 -6.65
C GLN A 84 -22.97 -9.58 -5.41
N TRP A 85 -21.94 -8.81 -5.01
CA TRP A 85 -22.10 -7.86 -3.91
C TRP A 85 -23.02 -6.69 -4.24
N PHE A 86 -23.07 -6.37 -5.53
CA PHE A 86 -23.79 -5.26 -6.09
C PHE A 86 -24.58 -5.74 -7.31
N GLU A 87 -25.73 -5.13 -7.56
CA GLU A 87 -26.44 -5.30 -8.81
C GLU A 87 -25.67 -4.65 -9.98
N THR A 88 -26.01 -5.03 -11.21
CA THR A 88 -25.40 -4.47 -12.42
C THR A 88 -25.58 -2.95 -12.45
N GLY A 89 -24.47 -2.22 -12.58
CA GLY A 89 -24.46 -0.75 -12.61
C GLY A 89 -24.79 -0.07 -11.27
N GLN A 90 -25.07 -0.82 -10.21
CA GLN A 90 -25.36 -0.28 -8.89
C GLN A 90 -24.14 -0.34 -7.96
N CYS A 91 -24.11 0.58 -7.00
CA CYS A 91 -23.12 0.64 -5.93
C CYS A 91 -23.71 0.24 -4.58
N ASP A 92 -25.03 0.20 -4.46
CA ASP A 92 -25.69 -0.27 -3.24
C ASP A 92 -25.44 -1.76 -3.02
N LEU A 93 -25.15 -2.10 -1.78
CA LEU A 93 -25.00 -3.49 -1.36
C LEU A 93 -26.34 -4.22 -1.46
N VAL A 94 -26.31 -5.42 -2.03
CA VAL A 94 -27.47 -6.31 -2.01
C VAL A 94 -27.70 -6.74 -0.55
N PRO A 95 -28.94 -6.73 -0.02
CA PRO A 95 -29.20 -7.05 1.39
C PRO A 95 -28.64 -8.41 1.85
N ALA A 96 -28.60 -9.40 0.95
CA ALA A 96 -28.03 -10.72 1.23
C ALA A 96 -26.51 -10.69 1.50
N VAL A 97 -25.81 -9.66 1.04
CA VAL A 97 -24.34 -9.52 1.08
C VAL A 97 -23.88 -8.80 2.34
N VAL A 98 -24.75 -8.03 3.01
CA VAL A 98 -24.42 -7.37 4.28
C VAL A 98 -23.82 -8.36 5.28
N ARG A 99 -24.40 -9.57 5.39
CA ARG A 99 -23.85 -10.65 6.23
C ARG A 99 -22.46 -11.09 5.78
N ASN A 100 -22.18 -11.17 4.47
CA ASN A 100 -20.84 -11.48 3.99
C ASN A 100 -19.80 -10.42 4.38
N ILE A 101 -20.19 -9.14 4.45
CA ILE A 101 -19.30 -8.07 4.92
C ILE A 101 -19.01 -8.27 6.41
N GLN A 102 -20.04 -8.52 7.21
CA GLN A 102 -19.91 -8.80 8.65
C GLN A 102 -19.04 -10.04 8.91
N ASP A 103 -19.18 -11.09 8.11
CA ASP A 103 -18.48 -12.37 8.32
C ASP A 103 -17.06 -12.39 7.75
N LYS A 104 -16.77 -11.58 6.70
CA LYS A 104 -15.49 -11.67 5.96
C LYS A 104 -14.67 -10.40 6.01
N VAL A 105 -15.28 -9.23 5.88
CA VAL A 105 -14.55 -7.95 5.78
C VAL A 105 -14.27 -7.40 7.18
N VAL A 106 -15.27 -7.40 8.05
CA VAL A 106 -15.16 -6.90 9.41
C VAL A 106 -14.06 -7.62 10.21
N PRO A 107 -13.95 -8.96 10.23
CA PRO A 107 -12.88 -9.64 10.97
C PRO A 107 -11.48 -9.28 10.46
N VAL A 108 -11.34 -9.00 9.16
CA VAL A 108 -10.07 -8.54 8.59
C VAL A 108 -9.71 -7.16 9.12
N PHE A 109 -10.64 -6.20 9.10
CA PHE A 109 -10.41 -4.88 9.69
C PHE A 109 -10.07 -4.97 11.18
N LYS A 110 -10.80 -5.78 11.95
CA LYS A 110 -10.50 -6.01 13.38
C LYS A 110 -9.10 -6.59 13.55
N THR A 111 -8.72 -7.58 12.74
CA THR A 111 -7.40 -8.23 12.83
C THR A 111 -6.27 -7.26 12.47
N VAL A 112 -6.44 -6.49 11.40
CA VAL A 112 -5.46 -5.48 10.97
C VAL A 112 -5.32 -4.39 12.02
N CYS A 113 -6.42 -3.82 12.51
CA CYS A 113 -6.39 -2.72 13.47
C CYS A 113 -6.06 -3.14 14.91
N ALA A 114 -6.29 -4.40 15.28
CA ALA A 114 -5.82 -4.97 16.54
C ALA A 114 -4.33 -5.36 16.48
N SER A 115 -3.79 -5.60 15.28
CA SER A 115 -2.35 -5.72 15.08
C SER A 115 -1.68 -4.36 15.34
N GLN A 116 -0.38 -4.35 15.67
CA GLN A 116 0.34 -3.15 16.13
C GLN A 116 0.19 -1.95 15.17
N ALA A 117 -0.80 -1.09 15.44
CA ALA A 117 -1.16 0.08 14.63
C ALA A 117 -0.04 1.13 14.54
N SER A 118 1.04 0.98 15.34
CA SER A 118 2.24 1.82 15.28
C SER A 118 3.09 1.58 14.03
N ASP A 119 3.03 0.38 13.45
CA ASP A 119 3.80 0.01 12.27
C ASP A 119 3.01 0.17 10.96
N ILE A 120 1.69 0.37 11.05
CA ILE A 120 0.84 0.60 9.88
C ILE A 120 1.08 2.03 9.38
N ASP A 121 1.38 2.13 8.09
CA ASP A 121 1.50 3.39 7.38
C ASP A 121 0.16 3.79 6.76
N SER A 122 -0.48 2.87 6.04
CA SER A 122 -1.79 3.09 5.42
C SER A 122 -2.56 1.79 5.22
N ILE A 123 -3.89 1.92 5.17
CA ILE A 123 -4.83 0.87 4.80
C ILE A 123 -5.67 1.39 3.63
N VAL A 124 -5.57 0.80 2.44
CA VAL A 124 -6.31 1.24 1.26
C VAL A 124 -7.35 0.20 0.88
N LEU A 125 -8.63 0.57 0.87
CA LEU A 125 -9.71 -0.25 0.34
C LEU A 125 -10.01 0.18 -1.10
N GLU A 126 -9.67 -0.67 -2.06
CA GLU A 126 -9.79 -0.40 -3.50
C GLU A 126 -10.91 -1.22 -4.12
N GLY A 127 -11.85 -0.55 -4.81
CA GLY A 127 -12.82 -1.21 -5.66
C GLY A 127 -12.26 -1.44 -7.06
N HIS A 128 -12.57 -2.59 -7.66
CA HIS A 128 -12.24 -2.90 -9.06
C HIS A 128 -13.46 -3.37 -9.84
N THR A 129 -13.48 -3.09 -11.14
CA THR A 129 -14.49 -3.61 -12.07
C THR A 129 -13.82 -4.51 -13.10
N ASP A 130 -14.65 -5.26 -13.82
CA ASP A 130 -14.21 -5.88 -15.06
C ASP A 130 -13.92 -4.81 -16.14
N PRO A 131 -13.22 -5.18 -17.23
CA PRO A 131 -12.87 -4.26 -18.29
C PRO A 131 -14.02 -3.86 -19.22
N MET A 132 -15.24 -4.39 -19.04
CA MET A 132 -16.35 -4.06 -19.93
C MET A 132 -16.76 -2.60 -19.74
N PRO A 133 -16.92 -1.81 -20.83
CA PRO A 133 -17.33 -0.42 -20.72
C PRO A 133 -18.72 -0.28 -20.08
N PHE A 134 -18.80 0.46 -18.96
CA PHE A 134 -20.08 0.80 -18.35
C PHE A 134 -20.67 2.08 -18.95
N ILE A 135 -21.54 1.92 -19.94
CA ILE A 135 -22.08 3.04 -20.75
C ILE A 135 -23.46 3.53 -20.32
N ASP A 136 -24.21 2.73 -19.56
CA ASP A 136 -25.57 3.09 -19.09
C ASP A 136 -25.52 4.18 -18.02
N GLY A 137 -24.41 4.22 -17.27
CA GLY A 137 -24.19 5.14 -16.17
C GLY A 137 -25.06 4.84 -14.94
N SER A 138 -24.73 5.50 -13.84
CA SER A 138 -25.49 5.52 -12.60
C SER A 138 -25.24 6.84 -11.88
N LYS A 139 -26.26 7.71 -11.83
CA LYS A 139 -26.19 8.99 -11.12
C LYS A 139 -25.87 8.81 -9.65
N ARG A 140 -26.46 7.78 -9.02
CA ARG A 140 -26.25 7.45 -7.61
C ARG A 140 -24.79 7.10 -7.33
N CYS A 141 -24.14 6.40 -8.25
CA CYS A 141 -22.75 5.97 -8.11
C CYS A 141 -21.74 6.93 -8.77
N GLY A 142 -22.19 8.14 -9.14
CA GLY A 142 -21.36 9.16 -9.81
C GLY A 142 -20.95 8.83 -11.25
N ALA A 143 -21.35 7.67 -11.79
CA ALA A 143 -21.06 7.24 -13.17
C ALA A 143 -22.00 7.95 -14.16
N VAL A 144 -21.84 9.25 -14.37
CA VAL A 144 -22.82 10.07 -15.12
C VAL A 144 -22.53 10.22 -16.61
N ASP A 145 -21.39 9.76 -17.10
CA ASP A 145 -20.99 9.97 -18.49
C ASP A 145 -21.76 8.99 -19.40
N LEU A 146 -22.35 9.46 -20.49
CA LEU A 146 -23.10 8.61 -21.44
C LEU A 146 -22.35 8.51 -22.77
N CYS A 147 -22.33 7.33 -23.39
CA CYS A 147 -21.81 7.21 -24.75
C CYS A 147 -22.89 7.55 -25.79
N LEU A 148 -22.84 8.76 -26.34
CA LEU A 148 -23.85 9.27 -27.30
C LEU A 148 -23.50 9.03 -28.77
N THR A 149 -22.22 8.79 -29.07
CA THR A 149 -21.69 8.78 -30.44
C THR A 149 -21.76 7.42 -31.12
N GLY A 150 -21.98 6.34 -30.36
CA GLY A 150 -21.82 4.95 -30.83
C GLY A 150 -20.39 4.58 -31.25
N ASN A 151 -19.41 5.49 -31.13
CA ASN A 151 -18.03 5.22 -31.48
C ASN A 151 -17.37 4.39 -30.36
N PRO A 152 -16.89 3.17 -30.67
CA PRO A 152 -16.35 2.25 -29.66
C PRO A 152 -15.20 2.82 -28.84
N VAL A 153 -14.34 3.65 -29.43
CA VAL A 153 -13.19 4.25 -28.72
C VAL A 153 -13.68 5.24 -27.68
N THR A 154 -14.57 6.16 -28.08
CA THR A 154 -15.13 7.15 -27.16
C THR A 154 -16.03 6.51 -26.09
N CYS A 155 -16.72 5.41 -26.45
CA CYS A 155 -17.48 4.63 -25.48
C CYS A 155 -16.58 3.90 -24.48
N ALA A 156 -15.42 3.39 -24.92
CA ALA A 156 -14.46 2.74 -24.03
C ALA A 156 -13.91 3.72 -22.98
N GLU A 157 -13.50 4.92 -23.39
CA GLU A 157 -13.02 5.94 -22.45
C GLU A 157 -14.09 6.41 -21.46
N THR A 158 -15.31 6.57 -21.96
CA THR A 158 -16.48 6.91 -21.14
C THR A 158 -16.76 5.79 -20.14
N GLY A 159 -16.78 4.54 -20.60
CA GLY A 159 -16.93 3.36 -19.76
C GLY A 159 -15.83 3.21 -18.72
N PHE A 160 -14.58 3.54 -19.06
CA PHE A 160 -13.46 3.56 -18.12
C PHE A 160 -13.71 4.54 -16.98
N ARG A 161 -14.04 5.81 -17.28
CA ARG A 161 -14.32 6.82 -16.26
C ARG A 161 -15.49 6.43 -15.37
N ASN A 162 -16.57 5.91 -15.95
CA ASN A 162 -17.71 5.41 -15.21
C ASN A 162 -17.36 4.22 -14.30
N ASN A 163 -16.56 3.28 -14.79
CA ASN A 163 -16.11 2.14 -14.00
C ASN A 163 -15.20 2.57 -12.82
N VAL A 164 -14.31 3.55 -13.02
CA VAL A 164 -13.51 4.12 -11.92
C VAL A 164 -14.42 4.70 -10.84
N ARG A 165 -15.40 5.53 -11.22
CA ARG A 165 -16.36 6.13 -10.27
C ARG A 165 -17.23 5.07 -9.57
N LEU A 166 -17.77 4.13 -10.33
CA LEU A 166 -18.58 3.02 -9.80
C LEU A 166 -17.79 2.17 -8.80
N SER A 167 -16.54 1.86 -9.11
CA SER A 167 -15.67 1.08 -8.23
C SER A 167 -15.35 1.80 -6.93
N ALA A 168 -15.15 3.14 -6.98
CA ALA A 168 -14.93 3.94 -5.79
C ALA A 168 -16.18 3.96 -4.89
N ALA A 169 -17.36 4.19 -5.47
CA ALA A 169 -18.62 4.19 -4.74
C ALA A 169 -18.89 2.83 -4.07
N ARG A 170 -18.63 1.72 -4.78
CA ARG A 170 -18.74 0.36 -4.23
C ARG A 170 -17.80 0.11 -3.06
N ALA A 171 -16.55 0.55 -3.15
CA ALA A 171 -15.60 0.43 -2.06
C ALA A 171 -16.04 1.26 -0.84
N GLN A 172 -16.64 2.44 -1.05
CA GLN A 172 -17.20 3.27 0.02
C GLN A 172 -18.35 2.57 0.74
N GLU A 173 -19.29 1.98 0.01
CA GLU A 173 -20.40 1.23 0.61
C GLU A 173 -19.90 0.05 1.46
N VAL A 174 -18.91 -0.70 0.96
CA VAL A 174 -18.28 -1.78 1.74
C VAL A 174 -17.61 -1.25 3.01
N PHE A 175 -16.88 -0.14 2.91
CA PHE A 175 -16.23 0.48 4.07
C PHE A 175 -17.26 0.95 5.10
N PHE A 176 -18.31 1.66 4.68
CA PHE A 176 -19.31 2.20 5.61
C PHE A 176 -20.12 1.10 6.27
N GLU A 177 -20.49 0.04 5.55
CA GLU A 177 -21.19 -1.09 6.16
C GLU A 177 -20.28 -1.82 7.17
N ALA A 178 -19.01 -2.05 6.83
CA ALA A 178 -18.05 -2.66 7.75
C ALA A 178 -17.81 -1.77 8.99
N ARG A 179 -17.67 -0.45 8.80
CA ARG A 179 -17.47 0.52 9.87
C ARG A 179 -18.66 0.55 10.82
N LYS A 180 -19.89 0.57 10.29
CA LYS A 180 -21.12 0.56 11.08
C LYS A 180 -21.20 -0.66 12.00
N GLU A 181 -20.80 -1.84 11.51
CA GLU A 181 -20.74 -3.06 12.32
C GLU A 181 -19.65 -3.01 13.40
N ILE A 182 -18.51 -2.38 13.10
CA ILE A 182 -17.43 -2.19 14.08
C ILE A 182 -17.86 -1.20 15.17
N GLU A 183 -18.54 -0.11 14.79
CA GLU A 183 -19.06 0.88 15.73
C GLU A 183 -20.11 0.31 16.71
N SER A 184 -20.88 -0.71 16.29
CA SER A 184 -21.86 -1.35 17.15
C SER A 184 -21.27 -2.41 18.10
N THR A 185 -20.06 -2.93 17.82
CA THR A 185 -19.50 -4.10 18.52
C THR A 185 -18.17 -3.87 19.24
N ASP A 186 -17.37 -2.84 18.90
CA ASP A 186 -15.95 -2.81 19.25
C ASP A 186 -15.42 -1.60 20.05
N HIS A 187 -14.20 -1.80 20.55
CA HIS A 187 -13.38 -0.85 21.30
C HIS A 187 -12.90 0.36 20.46
N GLU A 188 -12.75 1.52 21.13
CA GLU A 188 -12.27 2.80 20.61
C GLU A 188 -10.98 2.72 19.77
N LEU A 189 -10.09 1.78 20.09
CA LEU A 189 -8.82 1.58 19.38
C LEU A 189 -9.02 1.19 17.90
N ILE A 190 -9.99 0.31 17.59
CA ILE A 190 -10.24 -0.11 16.21
C ILE A 190 -10.82 1.07 15.42
N ARG A 191 -11.76 1.82 16.00
CA ARG A 191 -12.32 3.01 15.39
C ARG A 191 -11.25 4.05 15.06
N SER A 192 -10.37 4.34 16.03
CA SER A 192 -9.23 5.26 15.86
C SER A 192 -8.28 4.80 14.74
N CYS A 193 -8.00 3.49 14.64
CA CYS A 193 -7.21 2.94 13.54
C CYS A 193 -7.89 3.16 12.18
N LEU A 194 -9.18 2.88 12.05
CA LEU A 194 -9.92 3.08 10.81
C LEU A 194 -9.92 4.55 10.39
N ASP A 195 -10.20 5.45 11.32
CA ASP A 195 -10.24 6.91 11.08
C ASP A 195 -8.89 7.46 10.66
N LYS A 196 -7.80 6.92 11.22
CA LYS A 196 -6.45 7.43 10.98
C LYS A 196 -5.82 6.89 9.71
N TYR A 197 -6.02 5.62 9.40
CA TYR A 197 -5.21 4.93 8.40
C TYR A 197 -5.98 4.50 7.14
N VAL A 198 -7.32 4.45 7.19
CA VAL A 198 -8.09 3.92 6.05
C VAL A 198 -8.35 4.99 4.99
N VAL A 199 -8.01 4.65 3.76
CA VAL A 199 -8.34 5.40 2.54
C VAL A 199 -9.18 4.50 1.64
N VAL A 200 -10.22 5.06 1.03
CA VAL A 200 -11.09 4.34 0.09
C VAL A 200 -10.86 4.88 -1.32
N ALA A 201 -10.67 3.99 -2.30
CA ALA A 201 -10.38 4.36 -3.67
C ALA A 201 -11.08 3.44 -4.68
N GLY A 202 -11.19 3.92 -5.92
CA GLY A 202 -11.66 3.13 -7.07
C GLY A 202 -10.60 3.06 -8.15
N ARG A 203 -10.31 1.85 -8.63
CA ARG A 203 -9.36 1.59 -9.72
C ARG A 203 -10.06 1.34 -11.07
N GLY A 204 -11.36 1.06 -11.05
CA GLY A 204 -12.09 0.62 -12.23
C GLY A 204 -11.43 -0.60 -12.87
N PRO A 205 -11.21 -0.60 -14.20
CA PRO A 205 -10.60 -1.71 -14.92
C PRO A 205 -9.09 -1.52 -15.18
N ALA A 206 -8.43 -0.58 -14.48
CA ALA A 206 -7.02 -0.26 -14.75
C ALA A 206 -6.05 -1.41 -14.36
N ASP A 207 -6.50 -2.32 -13.50
CA ASP A 207 -5.71 -3.43 -12.95
C ASP A 207 -6.53 -4.72 -12.99
N THR A 208 -6.57 -5.35 -14.16
CA THR A 208 -7.27 -6.63 -14.39
C THR A 208 -6.37 -7.82 -14.07
N LEU A 209 -6.90 -8.83 -13.40
CA LEU A 209 -6.25 -10.13 -13.19
C LEU A 209 -6.11 -10.93 -14.49
N THR A 210 -6.97 -10.64 -15.46
CA THR A 210 -7.00 -11.31 -16.77
C THR A 210 -5.96 -10.77 -17.75
N GLY A 211 -5.34 -9.62 -17.44
CA GLY A 211 -4.46 -8.89 -18.36
C GLY A 211 -5.20 -8.22 -19.52
N ALA A 212 -6.53 -8.19 -19.49
CA ALA A 212 -7.36 -7.66 -20.55
C ALA A 212 -7.31 -6.13 -20.60
N ASP A 213 -7.08 -5.57 -21.79
CA ASP A 213 -7.09 -4.12 -22.00
C ASP A 213 -8.53 -3.62 -22.21
N TRP A 214 -9.01 -2.75 -21.32
CA TRP A 214 -10.33 -2.12 -21.41
C TRP A 214 -10.55 -1.34 -22.72
N ARG A 215 -9.48 -0.98 -23.43
CA ARG A 215 -9.56 -0.33 -24.75
C ARG A 215 -9.93 -1.30 -25.87
N GLN A 216 -9.73 -2.59 -25.69
CA GLN A 216 -9.91 -3.63 -26.72
C GLN A 216 -11.30 -4.27 -26.66
N VAL A 217 -12.36 -3.46 -26.74
CA VAL A 217 -13.76 -3.87 -26.49
C VAL A 217 -14.20 -5.11 -27.28
N LYS A 218 -13.72 -5.30 -28.51
CA LYS A 218 -14.05 -6.47 -29.34
C LYS A 218 -13.51 -7.78 -28.75
N GLU A 219 -12.32 -7.75 -28.17
CA GLU A 219 -11.68 -8.90 -27.53
C GLU A 219 -12.37 -9.22 -26.20
N LEU A 220 -12.73 -8.17 -25.44
CA LEU A 220 -13.48 -8.32 -24.19
C LEU A 220 -14.82 -9.03 -24.39
N ALA A 221 -15.51 -8.76 -25.49
CA ALA A 221 -16.79 -9.41 -25.82
C ALA A 221 -16.66 -10.93 -26.06
N GLN A 222 -15.45 -11.43 -26.29
CA GLN A 222 -15.16 -12.86 -26.46
C GLN A 222 -14.81 -13.55 -25.14
N LEU A 223 -14.54 -12.79 -24.07
CA LEU A 223 -14.22 -13.35 -22.76
C LEU A 223 -15.48 -13.95 -22.11
N SER A 224 -15.30 -15.05 -21.39
CA SER A 224 -16.40 -15.66 -20.65
C SER A 224 -16.84 -14.78 -19.48
N LYS A 225 -18.11 -14.90 -19.07
CA LYS A 225 -18.63 -14.15 -17.91
C LYS A 225 -17.85 -14.46 -16.63
N GLU A 226 -17.44 -15.72 -16.45
CA GLU A 226 -16.66 -16.17 -15.30
C GLU A 226 -15.27 -15.53 -15.29
N THR A 227 -14.70 -15.29 -16.47
CA THR A 227 -13.40 -14.62 -16.61
C THR A 227 -13.51 -13.16 -16.20
N LEU A 228 -14.51 -12.44 -16.73
CA LEU A 228 -14.78 -11.04 -16.38
C LEU A 228 -15.14 -10.88 -14.89
N GLN A 229 -15.88 -11.83 -14.31
CA GLN A 229 -16.28 -11.76 -12.89
C GLN A 229 -15.10 -11.77 -11.93
N LYS A 230 -13.96 -12.39 -12.27
CA LYS A 230 -12.75 -12.39 -11.42
C LYS A 230 -12.16 -10.99 -11.22
N ASP A 231 -12.37 -10.10 -12.18
CA ASP A 231 -11.89 -8.73 -12.11
C ASP A 231 -12.76 -7.85 -11.20
N ARG A 232 -14.00 -8.29 -10.88
CA ARG A 232 -14.93 -7.60 -9.98
C ARG A 232 -14.54 -7.80 -8.51
N ARG A 233 -13.62 -6.93 -8.12
CA ARG A 233 -12.86 -6.82 -6.88
C ARG A 233 -13.36 -5.96 -5.74
N VAL A 234 -13.09 -6.33 -4.50
CA VAL A 234 -12.61 -5.34 -3.51
C VAL A 234 -11.27 -5.81 -2.94
N ILE A 235 -10.28 -4.94 -2.87
CA ILE A 235 -8.95 -5.24 -2.35
C ILE A 235 -8.68 -4.37 -1.14
N LEU A 236 -8.21 -4.95 -0.05
CA LEU A 236 -7.64 -4.23 1.09
C LEU A 236 -6.12 -4.34 1.05
N LYS A 237 -5.44 -3.21 0.93
CA LYS A 237 -3.99 -3.09 0.91
C LYS A 237 -3.52 -2.51 2.24
N VAL A 238 -2.73 -3.26 2.99
CA VAL A 238 -2.16 -2.81 4.28
C VAL A 238 -0.66 -2.61 4.08
N ARG A 239 -0.21 -1.37 4.16
CA ARG A 239 1.21 -1.01 4.03
C ARG A 239 1.79 -0.78 5.42
N TYR A 240 2.90 -1.46 5.71
CA TYR A 240 3.67 -1.22 6.91
C TYR A 240 4.79 -0.21 6.61
N ARG A 241 5.12 0.62 7.60
CA ARG A 241 6.16 1.63 7.46
C ARG A 241 7.51 0.95 7.34
N SER A 242 8.23 1.22 6.25
CA SER A 242 9.61 0.76 6.11
C SER A 242 10.51 1.53 7.08
N PRO A 243 11.28 0.85 7.94
CA PRO A 243 12.30 1.46 8.79
C PRO A 243 13.28 2.40 8.08
N ARG A 244 13.57 2.12 6.80
CA ARG A 244 14.51 2.91 5.99
C ARG A 244 13.99 4.32 5.70
N LEU A 245 12.67 4.49 5.55
CA LEU A 245 12.06 5.80 5.27
C LEU A 245 12.03 6.70 6.52
N VAL A 246 12.16 6.14 7.72
CA VAL A 246 12.13 6.90 8.98
C VAL A 246 13.51 7.48 9.32
N ALA A 247 14.59 6.93 8.78
CA ALA A 247 15.95 7.38 9.08
C ALA A 247 16.26 8.77 8.48
N ASP A 248 15.56 9.17 7.41
CA ASP A 248 15.75 10.48 6.76
C ASP A 248 14.98 11.62 7.44
N GLU A 249 14.12 11.33 8.43
CA GLU A 249 13.35 12.36 9.17
C GLU A 249 14.00 12.77 10.51
N ALA A 250 15.16 12.21 10.87
CA ALA A 250 15.86 12.67 12.06
C ALA A 250 16.52 14.04 11.78
N PRO A 251 16.16 15.12 12.51
CA PRO A 251 16.85 16.39 12.35
C PRO A 251 18.33 16.26 12.79
N PRO A 252 19.24 17.03 12.17
CA PRO A 252 20.67 16.98 12.44
C PRO A 252 21.04 17.32 13.89
#